data_AF-A0A9C8ZVC2-F1
#
_entry.id   AF-A0A9C8ZVC2-F1
#
_cell.length_a   1.000
_cell.length_b   1.000
_cell.length_c   1.000
_cell.angle_alpha   90.00
_cell.angle_beta   90.00
_cell.angle_gamma   90.00
#
_symmetry.space_group_name_H-M   'P 1'
#
loop_
_entity.id
_entity.type
_entity.pdbx_description
1 polymer ?
#
loop_
_entity_poly.entity_id
_entity_poly.type
_entity_poly.pdbx_seq_one_letter_code
_entity_poly.pdbx_strand_id
1 'polypeptide(L)'
;MTQEDNQPIQVPTGIKLHKKSRYLEITYPNGDIFNLPCEYLRAFSPAAEEKVNRAMGSVIKGKEDVNINAINPVGSYALQIIFDDGHETGIYSWARLYDMAINLKSDWEDRDPPVSEKGQDDQDERTITILYFAALAKRLGLESETISLPDEVATIDDLIPWLMTRRGEWKKALAGTLKITVNRRFVGMADMICDGDEIALVLVAEENIR
;
A
#
# COMPACT_ATOMS: atom_id res chain seq x y z
N MET A 1 -3.19 1.38 37.96
CA MET A 1 -1.88 1.91 37.56
C MET A 1 -1.40 1.07 36.40
N THR A 2 -1.91 1.34 35.21
CA THR A 2 -1.40 0.77 33.97
C THR A 2 -0.20 1.60 33.54
N GLN A 3 0.89 0.92 33.20
CA GLN A 3 2.16 1.49 32.80
C GLN A 3 1.96 2.28 31.50
N GLU A 4 1.71 3.58 31.62
CA GLU A 4 1.85 4.52 30.52
C GLU A 4 3.33 4.91 30.39
N ASP A 5 3.74 5.15 29.14
CA ASP A 5 4.86 6.01 28.79
C ASP A 5 6.29 5.42 28.85
N ASN A 6 6.71 4.75 27.76
CA ASN A 6 8.08 4.97 27.25
C ASN A 6 8.32 4.58 25.78
N GLN A 7 7.28 4.47 24.95
CA GLN A 7 7.47 4.34 23.50
C GLN A 7 7.41 5.74 22.87
N PRO A 8 8.38 6.12 22.00
CA PRO A 8 8.35 7.42 21.36
C PRO A 8 7.04 7.56 20.59
N ILE A 9 6.28 8.63 20.87
CA ILE A 9 5.03 8.92 20.19
C ILE A 9 5.34 9.17 18.71
N GLN A 10 5.13 8.17 17.87
CA GLN A 10 5.31 8.28 16.43
C GLN A 10 4.06 8.93 15.85
N VAL A 11 4.17 10.22 15.49
CA VAL A 11 3.11 10.91 14.77
C VAL A 11 3.18 10.49 13.31
N PRO A 12 2.09 9.93 12.74
CA PRO A 12 2.11 9.53 11.34
C PRO A 12 2.22 10.73 10.41
N THR A 13 2.96 10.56 9.32
CA THR A 13 3.12 11.56 8.25
C THR A 13 2.11 11.37 7.12
N GLY A 14 1.48 10.19 7.05
CA GLY A 14 0.45 9.86 6.06
C GLY A 14 -0.60 8.91 6.64
N ILE A 15 -1.86 9.14 6.28
CA ILE A 15 -3.00 8.27 6.64
C ILE A 15 -3.86 8.14 5.39
N LYS A 16 -4.08 6.90 4.91
CA LYS A 16 -4.96 6.62 3.77
C LYS A 16 -5.93 5.50 4.11
N LEU A 17 -7.19 5.68 3.71
CA LEU A 17 -8.24 4.70 3.96
C LEU A 17 -8.59 3.95 2.67
N HIS A 18 -8.27 2.66 2.62
CA HIS A 18 -8.64 1.76 1.53
C HIS A 18 -10.00 1.12 1.81
N LYS A 19 -11.09 1.85 1.57
CA LYS A 19 -12.46 1.41 1.91
C LYS A 19 -12.82 0.04 1.31
N LYS A 20 -12.41 -0.26 0.07
CA LYS A 20 -12.76 -1.54 -0.57
C LYS A 20 -12.01 -2.72 0.03
N SER A 21 -10.70 -2.55 0.20
CA SER A 21 -9.84 -3.57 0.81
C SER A 21 -10.03 -3.65 2.32
N ARG A 22 -10.69 -2.66 2.94
CA ARG A 22 -10.97 -2.54 4.38
C ARG A 22 -9.69 -2.45 5.22
N TYR A 23 -8.73 -1.64 4.77
CA TYR A 23 -7.51 -1.34 5.53
C TYR A 23 -7.29 0.17 5.69
N LEU A 24 -6.66 0.53 6.80
CA LEU A 24 -6.11 1.85 7.06
C LEU A 24 -4.58 1.77 6.89
N GLU A 25 -4.05 2.45 5.87
CA GLU A 25 -2.62 2.63 5.68
C GLU A 25 -2.15 3.80 6.54
N ILE A 26 -1.07 3.59 7.30
CA ILE A 26 -0.43 4.60 8.13
C ILE A 26 1.06 4.64 7.80
N THR A 27 1.55 5.81 7.43
CA THR A 27 2.97 6.10 7.15
C THR A 27 3.59 6.85 8.32
N TYR A 28 4.77 6.44 8.76
CA TYR A 28 5.53 7.06 9.85
C TYR A 28 6.79 7.79 9.36
N PRO A 29 7.34 8.74 10.15
CA PRO A 29 8.49 9.56 9.74
C PRO A 29 9.76 8.77 9.45
N ASN A 30 9.89 7.57 10.02
CA ASN A 30 11.00 6.65 9.80
C ASN A 30 10.90 5.88 8.46
N GLY A 31 9.82 6.08 7.70
CA GLY A 31 9.54 5.38 6.45
C GLY A 31 8.75 4.09 6.61
N ASP A 32 8.38 3.70 7.83
CA ASP A 32 7.55 2.52 8.05
C ASP A 32 6.12 2.79 7.57
N ILE A 33 5.55 1.79 6.89
CA ILE A 33 4.18 1.81 6.40
C ILE A 33 3.47 0.58 6.95
N PHE A 34 2.32 0.78 7.58
CA PHE A 34 1.51 -0.29 8.15
C PHE A 34 0.10 -0.26 7.59
N ASN A 35 -0.42 -1.45 7.25
CA ASN A 35 -1.78 -1.65 6.79
C ASN A 35 -2.60 -2.32 7.90
N LEU A 36 -3.43 -1.54 8.58
CA LEU A 36 -4.26 -2.00 9.69
C LEU A 36 -5.65 -2.41 9.17
N PRO A 37 -6.09 -3.68 9.31
CA PRO A 37 -7.43 -4.08 8.93
C PRO A 37 -8.50 -3.29 9.71
N CYS A 38 -9.59 -2.90 9.05
CA CYS A 38 -10.73 -2.24 9.71
C CYS A 38 -11.34 -3.12 10.80
N GLU A 39 -11.40 -4.43 10.58
CA GLU A 39 -11.82 -5.42 11.58
C GLU A 39 -10.91 -5.38 12.82
N TYR A 40 -9.60 -5.36 12.61
CA TYR A 40 -8.62 -5.29 13.69
C TYR A 40 -8.77 -3.99 14.48
N LEU A 41 -8.83 -2.85 13.79
CA LEU A 41 -9.09 -1.56 14.43
C LEU A 41 -10.38 -1.59 15.26
N ARG A 42 -11.45 -2.17 14.72
CA ARG A 42 -12.76 -2.25 15.39
C ARG A 42 -12.77 -3.19 16.58
N ALA A 43 -12.11 -4.36 16.47
CA ALA A 43 -12.03 -5.37 17.50
C ALA A 43 -11.24 -4.86 18.71
N PHE A 44 -10.21 -4.06 18.45
CA PHE A 44 -9.34 -3.45 19.46
C PHE A 44 -9.67 -1.96 19.66
N SER A 45 -10.92 -1.54 19.45
CA SER A 45 -11.33 -0.17 19.80
C SER A 45 -11.36 0.01 21.32
N PRO A 46 -11.06 1.21 21.87
CA PRO A 46 -11.06 1.44 23.31
C PRO A 46 -12.41 1.11 23.99
N ALA A 47 -13.51 1.32 23.28
CA ALA A 47 -14.85 0.96 23.73
C ALA A 47 -15.13 -0.55 23.65
N ALA A 48 -14.44 -1.28 22.76
CA ALA A 48 -14.44 -2.73 22.72
C ALA A 48 -13.61 -3.31 23.87
N GLU A 49 -12.46 -2.72 24.21
CA GLU A 49 -11.66 -3.12 25.38
C GLU A 49 -12.45 -3.03 26.69
N GLU A 50 -13.23 -1.97 26.90
CA GLU A 50 -14.05 -1.83 28.10
C GLU A 50 -15.15 -2.91 28.19
N LYS A 51 -15.61 -3.43 27.04
CA LYS A 51 -16.54 -4.58 26.98
C LYS A 51 -15.82 -5.92 27.09
N VAL A 52 -14.64 -6.09 26.49
CA VAL A 52 -13.83 -7.32 26.54
C VAL A 52 -13.27 -7.56 27.95
N ASN A 53 -12.85 -6.50 28.66
CA ASN A 53 -12.47 -6.59 30.08
C ASN A 53 -13.64 -7.03 30.96
N ARG A 54 -14.88 -6.63 30.62
CA ARG A 54 -16.08 -7.10 31.33
C ARG A 54 -16.51 -8.52 30.95
N ALA A 55 -16.10 -9.01 29.78
CA ALA A 55 -16.56 -10.28 29.20
C ALA A 55 -15.51 -11.41 29.22
N MET A 56 -14.41 -11.26 29.96
CA MET A 56 -13.34 -12.28 30.08
C MET A 56 -12.74 -12.71 28.73
N GLY A 57 -12.21 -11.76 27.96
CA GLY A 57 -11.14 -12.04 26.99
C GLY A 57 -11.53 -12.71 25.66
N SER A 58 -12.81 -12.78 25.29
CA SER A 58 -13.16 -13.18 23.91
C SER A 58 -13.11 -11.99 22.96
N VAL A 59 -12.21 -12.04 21.98
CA VAL A 59 -12.21 -11.17 20.80
C VAL A 59 -13.59 -11.26 20.14
N ILE A 60 -14.19 -10.11 19.84
CA ILE A 60 -15.50 -10.05 19.19
C ILE A 60 -15.36 -10.58 17.77
N LYS A 61 -15.61 -11.88 17.58
CA LYS A 61 -15.69 -12.53 16.26
C LYS A 61 -16.99 -12.12 15.55
N GLY A 62 -16.94 -11.98 14.22
CA GLY A 62 -18.09 -11.61 13.38
C GLY A 62 -18.15 -10.13 12.97
N LYS A 63 -16.99 -9.47 12.86
CA LYS A 63 -16.85 -8.10 12.36
C LYS A 63 -16.00 -8.02 11.08
N GLU A 64 -15.89 -9.14 10.37
CA GLU A 64 -15.20 -9.26 9.07
C GLU A 64 -15.74 -8.27 8.01
N ASP A 65 -17.00 -7.87 8.16
CA ASP A 65 -17.66 -6.89 7.29
C ASP A 65 -17.62 -5.44 7.78
N VAL A 66 -16.85 -5.11 8.82
CA VAL A 66 -16.76 -3.71 9.25
C VAL A 66 -15.88 -2.87 8.32
N ASN A 67 -16.30 -1.64 8.09
CA ASN A 67 -15.55 -0.64 7.34
C ASN A 67 -15.50 0.69 8.10
N ILE A 68 -14.67 1.61 7.61
CA ILE A 68 -14.56 2.95 8.16
C ILE A 68 -15.36 3.91 7.28
N ASN A 69 -16.37 4.54 7.87
CA ASN A 69 -17.18 5.56 7.22
C ASN A 69 -16.39 6.87 7.10
N ALA A 70 -15.77 7.30 8.21
CA ALA A 70 -15.03 8.56 8.30
C ALA A 70 -13.89 8.50 9.33
N ILE A 71 -12.89 9.36 9.12
CA ILE A 71 -11.76 9.55 10.03
C ILE A 71 -11.63 11.04 10.30
N ASN A 72 -11.72 11.43 11.57
CA ASN A 72 -11.59 12.82 12.00
C ASN A 72 -10.34 12.98 12.87
N PRO A 73 -9.50 13.99 12.62
CA PRO A 73 -8.39 14.29 13.52
C PRO A 73 -8.92 14.80 14.86
N VAL A 74 -8.35 14.30 15.96
CA VAL A 74 -8.64 14.76 17.32
C VAL A 74 -7.40 15.44 17.88
N GLY A 75 -7.38 16.76 17.76
CA GLY A 75 -6.21 17.57 18.11
C GLY A 75 -4.97 17.13 17.33
N SER A 76 -3.82 17.08 17.99
CA SER A 76 -2.53 16.67 17.40
C SER A 76 -2.07 15.29 17.85
N TYR A 77 -2.91 14.51 18.55
CA TYR A 77 -2.47 13.30 19.25
C TYR A 77 -3.29 12.03 18.94
N ALA A 78 -4.39 12.14 18.20
CA ALA A 78 -5.30 11.02 17.95
C ALA A 78 -6.15 11.17 16.68
N LEU A 79 -6.74 10.04 16.27
CA LEU A 79 -7.83 9.97 15.29
C LEU A 79 -9.10 9.47 15.96
N GLN A 80 -10.23 10.08 15.61
CA GLN A 80 -11.53 9.47 15.76
C GLN A 80 -11.86 8.69 14.48
N ILE A 81 -12.09 7.39 14.62
CA ILE A 81 -12.53 6.51 13.54
C ILE A 81 -14.02 6.22 13.73
N ILE A 82 -14.81 6.53 12.70
CA ILE A 82 -16.24 6.29 12.62
C ILE A 82 -16.44 5.05 11.75
N PHE A 83 -16.91 3.95 12.34
CA PHE A 83 -17.17 2.70 11.64
C PHE A 83 -18.61 2.64 11.12
N ASP A 84 -18.82 1.87 10.06
CA ASP A 84 -20.14 1.67 9.45
C ASP A 84 -21.08 0.75 10.25
N ASP A 85 -20.56 0.00 11.23
CA ASP A 85 -21.34 -0.83 12.15
C ASP A 85 -22.08 -0.03 13.25
N GLY A 86 -22.14 1.30 13.09
CA GLY A 86 -22.72 2.23 14.06
C GLY A 86 -21.79 2.59 15.22
N HIS A 87 -20.49 2.27 15.12
CA HIS A 87 -19.51 2.62 16.14
C HIS A 87 -18.81 3.95 15.83
N GLU A 88 -19.19 5.01 16.54
CA GLU A 88 -18.72 6.39 16.25
C GLU A 88 -17.74 6.94 17.31
N THR A 89 -17.42 6.15 18.34
CA THR A 89 -16.66 6.61 19.52
C THR A 89 -15.21 6.14 19.56
N GLY A 90 -14.69 5.56 18.47
CA GLY A 90 -13.34 4.99 18.44
C GLY A 90 -12.26 6.06 18.36
N ILE A 91 -11.73 6.53 19.50
CA ILE A 91 -10.59 7.46 19.53
C ILE A 91 -9.30 6.67 19.71
N TYR A 92 -8.39 6.76 18.74
CA TYR A 92 -7.11 6.07 18.72
C TYR A 92 -5.98 7.10 18.81
N SER A 93 -5.23 7.07 19.90
CA SER A 93 -4.01 7.89 20.01
C SER A 93 -2.92 7.37 19.07
N TRP A 94 -1.97 8.23 18.69
CA TRP A 94 -0.84 7.82 17.85
C TRP A 94 -0.02 6.68 18.45
N ALA A 95 0.22 6.74 19.77
CA ALA A 95 0.89 5.68 20.50
C ALA A 95 0.15 4.35 20.39
N ARG A 96 -1.18 4.38 20.49
CA ARG A 96 -2.03 3.18 20.36
C ARG A 96 -2.04 2.63 18.94
N LEU A 97 -2.16 3.49 17.93
CA LEU A 97 -2.10 3.05 16.52
C LEU A 97 -0.75 2.42 16.19
N TYR A 98 0.33 3.01 16.68
CA TYR A 98 1.67 2.48 16.47
C TYR A 98 1.87 1.13 17.19
N ASP A 99 1.44 1.02 18.45
CA ASP A 99 1.46 -0.24 19.20
C ASP A 99 0.68 -1.34 18.48
N MET A 100 -0.55 -1.04 18.07
CA MET A 100 -1.39 -1.96 17.29
C MET A 100 -0.74 -2.37 15.97
N ALA A 101 0.03 -1.47 15.33
CA ALA A 101 0.71 -1.73 14.07
C ALA A 101 1.93 -2.65 14.22
N ILE A 102 2.75 -2.44 15.24
CA ILE A 102 3.92 -3.30 15.50
C ILE A 102 3.51 -4.67 16.04
N ASN A 103 2.39 -4.76 16.76
CA ASN A 103 1.89 -5.98 17.36
C ASN A 103 0.89 -6.75 16.47
N LEU A 104 0.48 -6.20 15.31
CA LEU A 104 -0.49 -6.80 14.40
C LEU A 104 -0.21 -8.28 14.11
N LYS A 105 1.06 -8.64 13.87
CA LYS A 105 1.45 -10.02 13.57
C LYS A 105 1.36 -10.96 14.78
N SER A 106 1.51 -10.44 15.99
CA SER A 106 1.49 -11.21 17.24
C SER A 106 0.09 -11.28 17.85
N ASP A 107 -0.74 -10.24 17.69
CA ASP A 107 -2.11 -10.18 18.22
C ASP A 107 -3.13 -10.90 17.32
N TRP A 108 -2.73 -11.20 16.08
CA TRP A 108 -3.56 -11.80 15.04
C TRP A 108 -2.91 -13.07 14.48
N GLU A 109 -2.35 -13.90 15.37
CA GLU A 109 -1.96 -15.27 15.02
C GLU A 109 -3.20 -16.02 14.49
N ASP A 110 -3.04 -16.73 13.36
CA ASP A 110 -4.03 -17.61 12.71
C ASP A 110 -4.93 -17.02 11.59
N ARG A 111 -4.62 -15.83 11.06
CA ARG A 111 -5.24 -15.36 9.81
C ARG A 111 -4.18 -14.86 8.83
N ASP A 112 -4.00 -15.58 7.72
CA ASP A 112 -3.37 -15.05 6.51
C ASP A 112 -4.06 -13.72 6.17
N PRO A 113 -3.32 -12.62 5.93
CA PRO A 113 -3.94 -11.40 5.44
C PRO A 113 -4.69 -11.76 4.15
N PRO A 114 -5.99 -11.41 3.99
CA PRO A 114 -6.70 -11.75 2.77
C PRO A 114 -5.95 -11.16 1.59
N VAL A 115 -5.58 -12.04 0.67
CA VAL A 115 -4.97 -11.70 -0.61
C VAL A 115 -5.92 -10.70 -1.27
N SER A 116 -5.42 -9.48 -1.51
CA SER A 116 -6.21 -8.38 -2.06
C SER A 116 -6.74 -8.74 -3.46
N GLU A 117 -7.96 -9.28 -3.54
CA GLU A 117 -8.73 -9.31 -4.77
C GLU A 117 -9.23 -7.89 -5.09
N LYS A 118 -8.92 -7.48 -6.33
CA LYS A 118 -9.02 -6.12 -6.87
C LYS A 118 -10.45 -5.56 -6.83
N GLY A 119 -10.66 -4.45 -6.11
CA GLY A 119 -11.88 -3.65 -6.13
C GLY A 119 -11.75 -2.38 -6.99
N GLN A 120 -12.40 -2.39 -8.16
CA GLN A 120 -12.40 -1.38 -9.23
C GLN A 120 -13.30 -0.14 -8.97
N ASP A 121 -12.82 1.08 -9.31
CA ASP A 121 -13.41 2.46 -9.35
C ASP A 121 -13.21 3.39 -8.12
N ASP A 122 -12.62 4.58 -8.17
CA ASP A 122 -12.25 5.48 -9.27
C ASP A 122 -11.25 6.49 -8.69
N GLN A 123 -10.18 6.79 -9.43
CA GLN A 123 -9.09 7.75 -9.14
C GLN A 123 -8.05 7.38 -8.05
N ASP A 124 -7.45 6.20 -8.14
CA ASP A 124 -6.04 6.06 -7.78
C ASP A 124 -5.27 5.82 -9.08
N GLU A 125 -4.54 6.83 -9.52
CA GLU A 125 -3.54 6.68 -10.58
C GLU A 125 -2.61 5.53 -10.19
N ARG A 126 -2.68 4.37 -10.84
CA ARG A 126 -1.78 3.25 -10.55
C ARG A 126 -0.36 3.69 -10.84
N THR A 127 0.42 3.99 -9.81
CA THR A 127 1.77 4.50 -10.00
C THR A 127 2.78 3.36 -9.95
N ILE A 128 3.70 3.34 -10.90
CA ILE A 128 4.84 2.42 -10.89
C ILE A 128 6.13 3.20 -11.00
N THR A 129 7.22 2.62 -10.51
CA THR A 129 8.56 3.20 -10.64
C THR A 129 9.32 2.43 -11.69
N ILE A 130 9.71 3.10 -12.77
CA ILE A 130 10.56 2.52 -13.81
C ILE A 130 12.01 2.88 -13.51
N LEU A 131 12.86 1.87 -13.43
CA LEU A 131 14.30 2.00 -13.27
C LEU A 131 15.00 1.76 -14.60
N TYR A 132 15.83 2.71 -15.03
CA TYR A 132 16.58 2.62 -16.28
C TYR A 132 18.02 2.24 -16.00
N PHE A 133 18.53 1.24 -16.70
CA PHE A 133 19.91 0.80 -16.54
C PHE A 133 20.71 0.93 -17.84
N ALA A 134 22.03 1.09 -17.66
CA ALA A 134 23.02 1.06 -18.73
C ALA A 134 22.73 2.06 -19.88
N ALA A 135 22.61 1.56 -21.10
CA ALA A 135 22.41 2.37 -22.29
C ALA A 135 21.10 3.16 -22.25
N LEU A 136 20.07 2.65 -21.56
CA LEU A 136 18.77 3.32 -21.46
C LEU A 136 18.87 4.59 -20.61
N ALA A 137 19.49 4.49 -19.44
CA ALA A 137 19.71 5.64 -18.55
C ALA A 137 20.54 6.74 -19.23
N LYS A 138 21.58 6.35 -19.98
CA LYS A 138 22.41 7.29 -20.72
C LYS A 138 21.68 7.99 -21.87
N ARG A 139 20.76 7.30 -22.55
CA ARG A 139 19.97 7.84 -23.66
C ARG A 139 18.85 8.76 -23.18
N LEU A 140 18.16 8.38 -22.11
CA LEU A 140 17.06 9.17 -21.54
C LEU A 140 17.53 10.27 -20.58
N GLY A 141 18.77 10.20 -20.09
CA GLY A 141 19.29 11.12 -19.09
C GLY A 141 18.62 10.97 -17.72
N LEU A 142 17.96 9.84 -17.47
CA LEU A 142 17.17 9.55 -16.28
C LEU A 142 17.57 8.17 -15.75
N GLU A 143 17.77 8.05 -14.43
CA GLU A 143 18.06 6.76 -13.78
C GLU A 143 16.77 6.05 -13.34
N SER A 144 15.71 6.82 -13.07
CA SER A 144 14.38 6.31 -12.78
C SER A 144 13.30 7.37 -13.04
N GLU A 145 12.06 6.94 -13.22
CA GLU A 145 10.89 7.81 -13.20
C GLU A 145 9.68 7.08 -12.61
N THR A 146 8.82 7.81 -11.89
CA THR A 146 7.52 7.31 -11.43
C THR A 146 6.43 7.74 -12.42
N ILE A 147 5.58 6.79 -12.82
CA ILE A 147 4.57 7.01 -13.84
C ILE A 147 3.22 6.48 -13.40
N SER A 148 2.16 7.17 -13.79
CA SER A 148 0.78 6.71 -13.64
C SER A 148 0.40 5.84 -14.84
N LEU A 149 0.01 4.60 -14.58
CA LEU A 149 -0.51 3.64 -15.55
C LEU A 149 -2.02 3.82 -15.70
N PRO A 150 -2.54 3.89 -16.94
CA PRO A 150 -3.96 3.81 -17.19
C PRO A 150 -4.46 2.38 -16.95
N ASP A 151 -5.76 2.21 -16.73
CA ASP A 151 -6.39 0.89 -16.52
C ASP A 151 -6.20 -0.08 -17.69
N GLU A 152 -5.88 0.44 -18.88
CA GLU A 152 -5.59 -0.35 -20.08
C GLU A 152 -4.26 -1.11 -19.98
N VAL A 153 -3.34 -0.69 -19.10
CA VAL A 153 -2.05 -1.34 -18.88
C VAL A 153 -2.10 -2.17 -17.61
N ALA A 154 -2.32 -3.48 -17.77
CA ALA A 154 -2.42 -4.41 -16.64
C ALA A 154 -1.23 -5.38 -16.54
N THR A 155 -0.53 -5.63 -17.65
CA THR A 155 0.56 -6.61 -17.71
C THR A 155 1.83 -6.03 -18.34
N ILE A 156 2.94 -6.78 -18.24
CA ILE A 156 4.21 -6.40 -18.87
C ILE A 156 4.07 -6.30 -20.40
N ASP A 157 3.25 -7.16 -21.01
CA ASP A 157 2.96 -7.15 -22.45
C ASP A 157 2.28 -5.84 -22.88
N ASP A 158 1.40 -5.28 -22.04
CA ASP A 158 0.70 -4.02 -22.30
C ASP A 158 1.59 -2.79 -22.03
N LEU A 159 2.48 -2.91 -21.05
CA LEU A 159 3.33 -1.80 -20.59
C LEU A 159 4.30 -1.34 -21.66
N ILE A 160 5.01 -2.27 -22.31
CA ILE A 160 6.04 -1.94 -23.30
C ILE A 160 5.48 -1.16 -24.49
N PRO A 161 4.42 -1.60 -25.20
CA PRO A 161 3.85 -0.85 -26.30
C PRO A 161 3.27 0.49 -25.82
N TRP A 162 2.65 0.54 -24.65
CA TRP A 162 2.16 1.81 -24.09
C TRP A 162 3.29 2.81 -23.85
N LEU A 163 4.40 2.38 -23.26
CA LEU A 163 5.60 3.20 -23.05
C LEU A 163 6.17 3.74 -24.38
N MET A 164 6.14 2.94 -25.45
CA MET A 164 6.57 3.38 -26.78
C MET A 164 5.66 4.45 -27.40
N THR A 165 4.39 4.54 -27.00
CA THR A 165 3.45 5.56 -27.50
C THR A 165 3.54 6.90 -26.77
N ARG A 166 4.05 6.89 -25.53
CA ARG A 166 4.03 8.06 -24.64
C ARG A 166 4.95 9.20 -25.11
N ARG A 167 6.13 8.90 -25.67
CA ARG A 167 7.06 9.90 -26.23
C ARG A 167 7.82 9.35 -27.44
N GLY A 168 8.02 10.17 -28.47
CA GLY A 168 8.68 9.75 -29.72
C GLY A 168 10.11 9.20 -29.56
N GLU A 169 10.81 9.57 -28.49
CA GLU A 169 12.17 9.08 -28.19
C GLU A 169 12.18 7.63 -27.65
N TRP A 170 11.07 7.16 -27.08
CA TRP A 170 10.96 5.83 -26.49
C TRP A 170 11.01 4.72 -27.53
N LYS A 171 10.38 4.94 -28.69
CA LYS A 171 10.46 4.02 -29.83
C LYS A 171 11.90 3.74 -30.26
N LYS A 172 12.79 4.73 -30.14
CA LYS A 172 14.22 4.59 -30.45
C LYS A 172 15.04 4.08 -29.27
N ALA A 173 14.68 4.47 -28.05
CA ALA A 173 15.38 4.06 -26.82
C ALA A 173 15.15 2.58 -26.48
N LEU A 174 13.92 2.09 -26.66
CA LEU A 174 13.49 0.71 -26.43
C LEU A 174 13.73 -0.22 -27.64
N ALA A 175 14.28 0.29 -28.75
CA ALA A 175 14.62 -0.54 -29.90
C ALA A 175 15.76 -1.51 -29.57
N GLY A 176 15.45 -2.79 -29.45
CA GLY A 176 16.41 -3.86 -29.14
C GLY A 176 15.85 -4.90 -28.18
N THR A 177 16.74 -5.74 -27.63
CA THR A 177 16.35 -6.75 -26.63
C THR A 177 16.39 -6.16 -25.23
N LEU A 178 15.22 -6.07 -24.61
CA LEU A 178 15.04 -5.61 -23.23
C LEU A 178 14.90 -6.80 -22.29
N LYS A 179 15.57 -6.72 -21.13
CA LYS A 179 15.24 -7.54 -19.96
C LYS A 179 14.46 -6.69 -18.98
N ILE A 180 13.37 -7.25 -18.50
CA ILE A 180 12.43 -6.61 -17.58
C ILE A 180 12.45 -7.40 -16.28
N THR A 181 12.53 -6.70 -15.16
CA THR A 181 12.28 -7.29 -13.84
C THR A 181 11.29 -6.44 -13.08
N VAL A 182 10.43 -7.08 -12.30
CA VAL A 182 9.47 -6.43 -11.41
C VAL A 182 9.84 -6.78 -9.98
N ASN A 183 9.99 -5.80 -9.10
CA ASN A 183 10.41 -5.99 -7.71
C ASN A 183 11.67 -6.88 -7.60
N ARG A 184 12.62 -6.67 -8.51
CA ARG A 184 13.90 -7.42 -8.62
C ARG A 184 13.75 -8.90 -8.97
N ARG A 185 12.61 -9.32 -9.51
CA ARG A 185 12.36 -10.68 -9.99
C ARG A 185 12.14 -10.70 -11.50
N PHE A 186 12.62 -11.76 -12.16
CA PHE A 186 12.30 -11.98 -13.55
C PHE A 186 10.82 -12.33 -13.68
N VAL A 187 10.15 -11.62 -14.58
CA VAL A 187 8.75 -11.82 -14.90
C VAL A 187 8.60 -12.18 -16.38
N GLY A 188 7.56 -12.93 -16.70
CA GLY A 188 7.08 -13.14 -18.06
C GLY A 188 6.23 -11.96 -18.54
N MET A 189 5.89 -11.98 -19.83
CA MET A 189 5.09 -10.91 -20.45
C MET A 189 3.64 -10.86 -19.91
N ALA A 190 3.11 -12.01 -19.48
CA ALA A 190 1.75 -12.12 -18.95
C ALA A 190 1.65 -11.80 -17.44
N ASP A 191 2.77 -11.54 -16.76
CA ASP A 191 2.73 -11.16 -15.35
C ASP A 191 2.06 -9.80 -15.18
N MET A 192 1.21 -9.72 -14.15
CA MET A 192 0.45 -8.52 -13.85
C MET A 192 1.34 -7.49 -13.15
N ILE A 193 1.09 -6.23 -13.46
CA ILE A 193 1.70 -5.09 -12.79
C ILE A 193 0.74 -4.61 -11.69
N CYS A 194 1.29 -4.41 -10.51
CA CYS A 194 0.62 -3.87 -9.34
C CYS A 194 1.01 -2.41 -9.11
N ASP A 195 0.13 -1.70 -8.40
CA ASP A 195 0.45 -0.34 -7.92
C ASP A 195 1.65 -0.38 -6.98
N GLY A 196 2.55 0.59 -7.12
CA GLY A 196 3.81 0.68 -6.40
C GLY A 196 4.94 -0.19 -6.94
N ASP A 197 4.72 -0.96 -8.02
CA ASP A 197 5.75 -1.88 -8.53
C ASP A 197 6.99 -1.15 -9.05
N GLU A 198 8.16 -1.72 -8.74
CA GLU A 198 9.44 -1.31 -9.31
C GLU A 198 9.77 -2.14 -10.55
N ILE A 199 9.77 -1.51 -11.73
CA ILE A 199 10.06 -2.16 -13.01
C ILE A 199 11.41 -1.73 -13.53
N ALA A 200 12.39 -2.63 -13.56
CA ALA A 200 13.68 -2.34 -14.15
C ALA A 200 13.71 -2.72 -15.63
N LEU A 201 14.11 -1.76 -16.47
CA LEU A 201 14.34 -1.96 -17.89
C LEU A 201 15.84 -1.95 -18.16
N VAL A 202 16.35 -3.09 -18.65
CA VAL A 202 17.76 -3.27 -18.98
C VAL A 202 17.88 -3.59 -20.47
N LEU A 203 18.54 -2.72 -21.23
CA LEU A 203 18.85 -3.00 -22.63
C LEU A 203 20.05 -3.96 -22.70
N VAL A 204 19.81 -5.17 -23.23
CA VAL A 204 20.81 -6.26 -23.26
C VAL A 204 21.49 -6.38 -24.62
N ALA A 205 20.80 -6.03 -25.70
CA ALA A 205 21.37 -5.98 -27.04
C ALA A 205 20.71 -4.84 -27.84
N GLU A 206 21.54 -4.00 -28.46
CA GLU A 206 21.08 -2.99 -29.41
C GLU A 206 20.77 -3.71 -30.74
N GLU A 207 19.57 -3.51 -31.29
CA GLU A 207 19.35 -3.87 -32.70
C GLU A 207 20.21 -2.95 -33.56
N ASN A 208 21.25 -3.52 -34.18
CA ASN A 208 22.04 -2.84 -35.20
C ASN A 208 21.17 -2.74 -36.46
N ILE A 209 20.33 -1.72 -36.53
CA ILE A 209 19.61 -1.37 -37.76
C ILE A 209 20.67 -0.87 -38.74
N ARG A 210 21.02 -1.73 -39.70
CA ARG A 210 21.83 -1.40 -40.88
C ARG A 210 21.01 -0.63 -41.91
#